data_AF-A0A6L7ZX06-F1
#
_entry.id   AF-A0A6L7ZX06-F1
#
_cell.length_a   1.000
_cell.length_b   1.000
_cell.length_c   1.000
_cell.angle_alpha   90.00
_cell.angle_beta   90.00
_cell.angle_gamma   90.00
#
_symmetry.space_group_name_H-M   'P 1'
#
loop_
_entity.id
_entity.type
_entity.pdbx_description
1 polymer ?
#
loop_
_entity_poly.entity_id
_entity_poly.type
_entity_poly.pdbx_seq_one_letter_code
_entity_poly.pdbx_strand_id
1 'polypeptide(L)' 'MTGSNSARPPFRVEHVGSFVRPGRLLEAARANKAGKLGDRAYLDVQNDCIAEIVA' A
#
# COMPACT_ATOMS: atom_id res chain seq x y z
N MET A 1 12.33 -39.85 -14.14
CA MET A 1 11.67 -39.50 -12.85
C MET A 1 11.37 -38.02 -12.86
N THR A 2 10.14 -37.69 -12.51
CA THR A 2 9.43 -36.41 -12.62
C THR A 2 10.17 -35.22 -12.01
N GLY A 3 10.28 -34.12 -12.78
CA GLY A 3 10.78 -32.83 -12.31
C GLY A 3 9.90 -32.26 -11.20
N SER A 4 10.50 -32.00 -10.05
CA SER A 4 9.81 -31.39 -8.90
C SER A 4 9.49 -29.93 -9.22
N ASN A 5 8.20 -29.62 -9.19
CA ASN A 5 7.62 -28.30 -9.38
C ASN A 5 7.97 -27.39 -8.18
N SER A 6 9.19 -26.85 -8.13
CA SER A 6 9.60 -25.93 -7.06
C SER A 6 9.10 -24.52 -7.34
N ALA A 7 7.80 -24.27 -7.14
CA ALA A 7 7.19 -22.95 -7.28
C ALA A 7 7.67 -21.91 -6.25
N ARG A 8 8.64 -22.26 -5.37
CA ARG A 8 9.28 -21.32 -4.45
C ARG A 8 10.75 -21.09 -4.84
N PRO A 9 11.17 -19.82 -4.99
CA PRO A 9 12.56 -19.50 -5.25
C PRO A 9 13.44 -19.92 -4.05
N PRO A 10 14.73 -20.21 -4.30
CA PRO A 10 15.65 -20.70 -3.27
C PRO A 10 15.93 -19.69 -2.15
N PHE A 11 15.59 -18.41 -2.36
CA PHE A 11 15.79 -17.32 -1.41
C PHE A 11 14.50 -16.53 -1.23
N ARG A 12 14.28 -16.03 -0.01
CA ARG A 12 13.19 -15.10 0.30
C ARG A 12 13.62 -13.68 -0.01
N VAL A 13 12.70 -12.92 -0.60
CA VAL A 13 12.83 -11.47 -0.78
C VAL A 13 11.77 -10.82 0.08
N GLU A 14 12.19 -9.82 0.86
CA GLU A 14 11.34 -9.03 1.73
C GLU A 14 11.68 -7.54 1.51
N HIS A 15 10.72 -6.65 1.69
CA HIS A 15 10.93 -5.21 1.65
C HIS A 15 10.89 -4.63 3.06
N VAL A 16 11.77 -3.65 3.33
CA VAL A 16 11.75 -2.94 4.62
C VAL A 16 10.61 -1.93 4.62
N GLY A 17 9.50 -2.30 5.27
CA GLY A 17 8.45 -1.38 5.73
C GLY A 17 7.98 -0.33 4.72
N SER A 18 8.31 0.93 5.00
CA SER A 18 7.72 2.11 4.35
C SER A 18 7.94 2.18 2.83
N PHE A 19 6.89 2.53 2.11
CA PHE A 19 6.92 2.92 0.70
C PHE A 19 6.90 4.45 0.54
N VAL A 20 7.14 4.91 -0.69
CA VAL A 20 6.93 6.32 -1.07
C VAL A 20 5.46 6.66 -0.85
N ARG A 21 5.20 7.74 -0.10
CA ARG A 21 3.83 8.18 0.17
C ARG A 21 3.19 8.76 -1.10
N PRO A 22 2.06 8.23 -1.58
CA PRO A 22 1.40 8.75 -2.77
C PRO A 22 0.98 10.22 -2.61
N GLY A 23 1.05 11.00 -3.69
CA GLY A 23 0.68 12.41 -3.69
C GLY A 23 -0.77 12.64 -3.22
N ARG A 24 -1.70 11.79 -3.68
CA ARG A 24 -3.11 11.85 -3.25
C ARG A 24 -3.29 11.59 -1.75
N LEU A 25 -2.44 10.75 -1.14
CA LEU A 25 -2.47 10.53 0.30
C LEU A 25 -1.94 11.74 1.08
N LEU A 26 -0.93 12.44 0.56
CA LEU A 26 -0.44 13.68 1.15
C LEU A 26 -1.52 14.78 1.14
N GLU A 27 -2.22 14.96 0.01
CA GLU A 27 -3.28 15.96 -0.08
C GLU A 27 -4.48 15.61 0.80
N ALA A 28 -4.87 14.33 0.87
CA ALA A 28 -5.95 13.89 1.74
C ALA A 28 -5.61 14.09 3.23
N ALA A 29 -4.35 13.83 3.64
CA ALA A 29 -3.89 14.09 5.00
C ALA A 29 -3.96 15.59 5.34
N ARG A 30 -3.56 16.47 4.42
CA ARG A 30 -3.68 17.93 4.59
C ARG A 30 -5.14 18.37 4.68
N ALA A 31 -6.01 17.83 3.83
CA ALA A 31 -7.43 18.16 3.81
C ALA A 31 -8.14 17.70 5.10
N ASN A 32 -7.82 16.50 5.61
CA ASN A 32 -8.35 15.99 6.87
C ASN A 32 -7.89 16.83 8.05
N LYS A 33 -6.59 17.16 8.12
CA LYS A 33 -6.06 18.07 9.15
C LYS A 33 -6.71 19.45 9.12
N ALA A 34 -7.09 19.94 7.93
CA ALA A 34 -7.80 21.20 7.76
C ALA A 34 -9.31 21.13 8.00
N GLY A 35 -9.87 19.96 8.38
CA GLY A 35 -11.31 19.74 8.56
C GLY A 35 -12.12 19.74 7.26
N LYS A 36 -11.46 19.72 6.10
CA LYS A 36 -12.09 19.71 4.76
C LYS A 36 -12.42 18.31 4.26
N LEU A 37 -11.84 17.29 4.89
CA LEU A 37 -12.07 15.88 4.61
C LEU A 37 -12.39 15.16 5.91
N GLY A 38 -13.55 14.53 6.01
CA GLY A 38 -13.92 13.73 7.18
C GLY A 38 -13.05 12.49 7.33
N ASP A 39 -12.93 11.99 8.57
CA ASP A 39 -12.04 10.85 8.90
C ASP A 39 -12.36 9.59 8.09
N ARG A 40 -13.65 9.32 7.85
CA ARG A 40 -14.07 8.17 7.04
C ARG A 40 -13.56 8.27 5.60
N ALA A 41 -13.70 9.44 4.99
CA ALA A 41 -13.24 9.69 3.63
C ALA A 41 -11.70 9.66 3.54
N TYR A 42 -11.00 10.14 4.57
CA TYR A 42 -9.54 10.02 4.64
C TYR A 42 -9.09 8.55 4.78
N LEU A 43 -9.82 7.73 5.54
CA LEU A 43 -9.57 6.30 5.64
C LEU A 43 -9.78 5.59 4.30
N ASP A 44 -10.79 5.97 3.53
CA ASP A 44 -11.03 5.38 2.21
C ASP A 44 -9.87 5.69 1.24
N VAL A 45 -9.36 6.93 1.22
CA VAL A 45 -8.17 7.28 0.42
C VAL A 45 -6.93 6.46 0.85
N GLN A 46 -6.76 6.21 2.15
CA GLN A 46 -5.68 5.36 2.65
C GLN A 46 -5.81 3.92 2.15
N ASN A 47 -7.01 3.34 2.25
CA ASN A 47 -7.27 1.98 1.80
C ASN A 47 -7.03 1.82 0.30
N ASP A 48 -7.48 2.79 -0.50
CA ASP A 48 -7.22 2.79 -1.94
C ASP A 48 -5.72 2.84 -2.23
N CYS A 49 -4.94 3.67 -1.49
CA CYS A 49 -3.49 3.79 -1.71
C CYS A 49 -2.77 2.49 -1.36
N ILE A 50 -3.24 1.78 -0.33
CA ILE A 50 -2.70 0.48 0.07
C ILE A 50 -3.04 -0.56 -0.99
N ALA A 51 -4.29 -0.60 -1.46
CA ALA A 51 -4.73 -1.54 -2.49
C ALA A 51 -3.91 -1.39 -3.78
N GLU A 52 -3.62 -0.15 -4.20
CA GLU A 52 -2.79 0.14 -5.38
C GLU A 52 -1.33 -0.36 -5.27
N ILE A 53 -0.76 -0.42 -4.06
CA ILE A 53 0.61 -0.91 -3.84
C ILE A 53 0.65 -2.45 -3.79
N VAL A 54 -0.44 -3.08 -3.36
CA VAL A 54 -0.53 -4.54 -3.21
C VAL A 54 -0.89 -5.23 -4.54
N ALA A 55 -1.63 -4.55 -5.43
CA ALA A 55 -2.06 -5.05 -6.73
C ALA A 55 -0.89 -5.21 -7.73
#